data_AF-A0A101G431-F1
#
_entry.id   AF-A0A101G431-F1
#
_cell.length_a   1.000
_cell.length_b   1.000
_cell.length_c   1.000
_cell.angle_alpha   90.00
_cell.angle_beta   90.00
_cell.angle_gamma   90.00
#
_symmetry.space_group_name_H-M   'P 1'
#
loop_
_entity.id
_entity.type
_entity.pdbx_description
1 polymer ?
#
loop_
_entity_poly.entity_id
_entity_poly.type
_entity_poly.pdbx_seq_one_letter_code
_entity_poly.pdbx_strand_id
1 'polypeptide(L)'
;MLSADDRKDEIISLVREGKYLDAIDQLLTIVSLEDDKTYREWWNYRTRGEINLAAKAYEYDEKYFQDMLLSGYIKELPAFRTDPDGGLEAEVETEISDADFTIDCWIFKLDKLDNCSGMCSGSTRTITIDPGRTADEDMLNVTLLHEMIHAYEFMLPEIYRQYVAVRLFQKLEPLIPDLMDLINADIQSEVREHSVLFMLKALDLDLRLNRPPGTVYSYGGT
;
A
#
# COMPACT_ATOMS: atom_id res chain seq x y z
N MET A 1 -3.30 -11.74 31.54
CA MET A 1 -3.32 -11.65 30.06
C MET A 1 -3.54 -13.07 29.56
N LEU A 2 -4.63 -13.36 28.85
CA LEU A 2 -4.95 -14.71 28.35
C LEU A 2 -3.91 -15.16 27.31
N SER A 3 -3.59 -16.45 27.27
CA SER A 3 -2.70 -17.00 26.25
C SER A 3 -3.38 -17.03 24.87
N ALA A 4 -2.60 -17.18 23.80
CA ALA A 4 -3.15 -17.24 22.44
C ALA A 4 -4.09 -18.43 22.23
N ASP A 5 -3.85 -19.55 22.92
CA ASP A 5 -4.70 -20.73 22.86
C ASP A 5 -6.01 -20.53 23.64
N ASP A 6 -5.97 -19.88 24.81
CA ASP A 6 -7.19 -19.55 25.59
C ASP A 6 -8.14 -18.62 24.81
N ARG A 7 -7.59 -17.68 24.01
CA ARG A 7 -8.39 -16.77 23.19
C ARG A 7 -9.02 -17.48 21.98
N LYS A 8 -8.38 -18.50 21.41
CA LYS A 8 -8.96 -19.29 20.30
C LYS A 8 -10.21 -20.03 20.74
N ASP A 9 -10.18 -20.65 21.92
CA ASP A 9 -11.34 -21.35 22.47
C ASP A 9 -12.48 -20.37 22.79
N GLU A 10 -12.15 -19.17 23.28
CA GLU A 10 -13.11 -18.09 23.52
C GLU A 10 -13.77 -17.61 22.21
N ILE A 11 -12.99 -17.39 21.14
CA ILE A 11 -13.51 -17.04 19.80
C ILE A 11 -14.46 -18.12 19.28
N ILE A 12 -14.08 -19.40 19.39
CA ILE A 12 -14.93 -20.51 18.96
C ILE A 12 -16.24 -20.55 19.76
N SER A 13 -16.20 -20.24 21.06
CA SER A 13 -17.42 -20.12 21.88
C SER A 13 -18.31 -18.95 21.42
N LEU A 14 -17.72 -17.77 21.19
CA LEU A 14 -18.45 -16.59 20.72
C LEU A 14 -19.14 -16.84 19.36
N VAL A 15 -18.45 -17.51 18.43
CA VAL A 15 -19.04 -17.92 17.15
C VAL A 15 -20.21 -18.89 17.35
N ARG A 16 -20.06 -19.88 18.24
CA ARG A 16 -21.14 -20.85 18.56
C ARG A 16 -22.36 -20.18 19.20
N GLU A 17 -22.14 -19.10 19.95
CA GLU A 17 -23.19 -18.29 20.59
C GLU A 17 -23.80 -17.24 19.65
N GLY A 18 -23.33 -17.13 18.40
CA GLY A 18 -23.80 -16.14 17.42
C GLY A 18 -23.30 -14.71 17.67
N LYS A 19 -22.29 -14.53 18.53
CA LYS A 19 -21.66 -13.24 18.87
C LYS A 19 -20.51 -12.92 17.93
N TYR A 20 -20.83 -12.73 16.65
CA TYR A 20 -19.82 -12.58 15.61
C TYR A 20 -18.96 -11.32 15.73
N LEU A 21 -19.54 -10.20 16.16
CA LEU A 21 -18.79 -8.95 16.33
C LEU A 21 -17.73 -9.07 17.44
N ASP A 22 -18.09 -9.67 18.57
CA ASP A 22 -17.16 -9.91 19.68
C ASP A 22 -16.05 -10.91 19.28
N ALA A 23 -16.42 -11.94 18.49
CA ALA A 23 -15.45 -12.89 17.95
C ALA A 23 -14.46 -12.21 16.98
N ILE A 24 -14.94 -11.29 16.14
CA ILE A 24 -14.11 -10.49 15.23
C ILE A 24 -13.17 -9.58 16.02
N ASP A 25 -13.65 -8.90 17.06
CA ASP A 25 -12.82 -8.01 17.89
C ASP A 25 -11.67 -8.77 18.59
N GLN A 26 -11.96 -9.96 19.10
CA GLN A 26 -10.96 -10.85 19.69
C GLN A 26 -9.94 -11.34 18.65
N LEU A 27 -10.38 -11.69 17.43
CA LEU A 27 -9.49 -12.05 16.32
C LEU A 27 -8.57 -10.88 15.93
N LEU A 28 -9.12 -9.67 15.78
CA LEU A 28 -8.35 -8.46 15.47
C LEU A 28 -7.31 -8.16 16.56
N THR A 29 -7.67 -8.37 17.82
CA THR A 29 -6.74 -8.22 18.95
C THR A 29 -5.57 -9.21 18.87
N ILE A 30 -5.82 -10.48 18.52
CA ILE A 30 -4.76 -11.48 18.35
C ILE A 30 -3.83 -11.09 17.20
N VAL A 31 -4.39 -10.74 16.05
CA VAL A 31 -3.62 -10.33 14.86
C VAL A 31 -2.73 -9.13 15.21
N SER A 32 -3.26 -8.11 15.87
CA SER A 32 -2.47 -6.96 16.31
C SER A 32 -1.33 -7.33 17.25
N LEU A 33 -1.54 -8.27 18.18
CA LEU A 33 -0.48 -8.74 19.10
C LEU A 33 0.61 -9.55 18.39
N GLU A 34 0.23 -10.35 17.38
CA GLU A 34 1.17 -11.13 16.56
C GLU A 34 1.99 -10.24 15.63
N ASP A 35 1.37 -9.24 15.01
CA ASP A 35 2.04 -8.21 14.20
C ASP A 35 3.08 -7.46 15.04
N ASP A 36 2.68 -7.00 16.22
CA ASP A 36 3.54 -6.33 17.20
C ASP A 36 4.75 -7.19 17.60
N LYS A 37 4.54 -8.50 17.80
CA LYS A 37 5.61 -9.43 18.15
C LYS A 37 6.59 -9.59 16.98
N THR A 38 6.06 -9.81 15.78
CA THR A 38 6.86 -10.02 14.56
C THR A 38 7.69 -8.78 14.23
N TYR A 39 7.08 -7.59 14.32
CA TYR A 39 7.78 -6.32 14.15
C TYR A 39 8.88 -6.14 15.19
N ARG A 40 8.61 -6.41 16.49
CA ARG A 40 9.62 -6.33 17.55
C ARG A 40 10.78 -7.31 17.34
N GLU A 41 10.50 -8.52 16.87
CA GLU A 41 11.54 -9.50 16.55
C GLU A 41 12.43 -8.99 15.42
N TRP A 42 11.84 -8.55 14.31
CA TRP A 42 12.61 -7.93 13.22
C TRP A 42 13.40 -6.72 13.72
N TRP A 43 12.80 -5.81 14.48
CA TRP A 43 13.47 -4.61 15.01
C TRP A 43 14.74 -4.95 15.80
N ASN A 44 14.71 -6.01 16.60
CA ASN A 44 15.81 -6.44 17.45
C ASN A 44 16.90 -7.24 16.70
N TYR A 45 16.54 -7.95 15.63
CA TYR A 45 17.45 -8.90 14.96
C TYR A 45 17.77 -8.57 13.50
N ARG A 46 17.19 -7.50 12.94
CA ARG A 46 17.44 -7.06 11.57
C ARG A 46 18.91 -6.83 11.27
N THR A 47 19.28 -7.21 10.06
CA THR A 47 20.62 -7.05 9.52
C THR A 47 20.91 -5.57 9.17
N ARG A 48 22.18 -5.26 8.93
CA ARG A 48 22.58 -3.92 8.44
C ARG A 48 21.93 -3.60 7.09
N GLY A 49 21.79 -4.60 6.21
CA GLY A 49 21.17 -4.42 4.89
C GLY A 49 19.69 -4.05 5.03
N GLU A 50 18.96 -4.73 5.90
CA GLU A 50 17.54 -4.44 6.17
C GLU A 50 17.33 -3.08 6.83
N ILE A 51 18.24 -2.65 7.72
CA ILE A 51 18.23 -1.30 8.29
C ILE A 51 18.39 -0.25 7.18
N ASN A 52 19.35 -0.46 6.26
CA ASN A 52 19.56 0.47 5.14
C ASN A 52 18.37 0.47 4.18
N LEU A 53 17.77 -0.70 3.93
CA LEU A 53 16.58 -0.83 3.10
C LEU A 53 15.38 -0.06 3.69
N ALA A 54 15.13 -0.22 4.99
CA ALA A 54 14.09 0.52 5.71
C ALA A 54 14.36 2.03 5.67
N ALA A 55 15.60 2.47 5.93
CA ALA A 55 15.97 3.88 5.86
C ALA A 55 15.73 4.47 4.45
N LYS A 56 15.99 3.68 3.40
CA LYS A 56 15.71 4.08 2.02
C LYS A 56 14.21 4.20 1.75
N ALA A 57 13.41 3.26 2.28
CA ALA A 57 11.96 3.33 2.18
C ALA A 57 11.41 4.59 2.87
N TYR A 58 11.93 4.97 4.04
CA TYR A 58 11.54 6.20 4.72
C TYR A 58 11.92 7.47 3.92
N GLU A 59 13.10 7.49 3.29
CA GLU A 59 13.48 8.57 2.38
C GLU A 59 12.48 8.68 1.20
N TYR A 60 12.07 7.55 0.65
CA TYR A 60 11.11 7.50 -0.45
C TYR A 60 9.70 7.87 -0.03
N ASP A 61 9.24 7.48 1.16
CA ASP A 61 7.96 7.87 1.72
C ASP A 61 7.83 9.41 1.75
N GLU A 62 8.79 10.06 2.41
CA GLU A 62 8.86 11.51 2.51
C GLU A 62 8.93 12.18 1.14
N LYS A 63 9.78 11.66 0.25
CA LYS A 63 10.06 12.32 -1.02
C LYS A 63 8.95 12.09 -2.04
N TYR A 64 8.43 10.88 -2.14
CA TYR A 64 7.67 10.43 -3.29
C TYR A 64 6.22 10.02 -2.99
N PHE A 65 5.85 9.66 -1.76
CA PHE A 65 4.52 9.08 -1.46
C PHE A 65 3.55 10.02 -0.72
N GLN A 66 3.83 11.32 -0.71
CA GLN A 66 2.96 12.33 -0.05
C GLN A 66 1.50 12.32 -0.54
N ASP A 67 1.27 12.00 -1.81
CA ASP A 67 -0.08 11.81 -2.36
C ASP A 67 -0.81 10.60 -1.75
N MET A 68 -0.09 9.53 -1.42
CA MET A 68 -0.61 8.33 -0.77
C MET A 68 -0.84 8.53 0.74
N LEU A 69 -0.14 9.48 1.35
CA LEU A 69 -0.34 9.88 2.75
C LEU A 69 -1.53 10.83 2.96
N LEU A 70 -2.21 11.21 1.90
CA LEU A 70 -3.32 12.17 1.91
C LEU A 70 -2.99 13.56 2.50
N SER A 71 -1.71 13.88 2.71
CA SER A 71 -1.25 15.09 3.42
C SER A 71 -1.67 16.40 2.74
N GLY A 72 -1.93 16.36 1.43
CA GLY A 72 -2.46 17.49 0.65
C GLY A 72 -3.98 17.49 0.43
N TYR A 73 -4.70 16.45 0.86
CA TYR A 73 -6.09 16.18 0.45
C TYR A 73 -7.13 16.27 1.56
N ILE A 74 -6.70 16.51 2.80
CA ILE A 74 -7.52 16.58 4.03
C ILE A 74 -8.75 17.51 3.90
N LYS A 75 -8.72 18.48 2.96
CA LYS A 75 -9.76 19.51 2.78
C LYS A 75 -10.75 19.27 1.63
N GLU A 76 -10.65 18.18 0.88
CA GLU A 76 -11.32 18.07 -0.43
C GLU A 76 -12.13 16.78 -0.67
N LEU A 77 -12.55 16.03 0.36
CA LEU A 77 -13.44 14.87 0.12
C LEU A 77 -14.90 15.32 -0.05
N PRO A 78 -15.50 15.17 -1.24
CA PRO A 78 -16.92 15.44 -1.42
C PRO A 78 -17.75 14.33 -0.76
N ALA A 79 -18.60 14.71 0.19
CA ALA A 79 -19.73 13.91 0.65
C ALA A 79 -20.91 14.18 -0.29
N PHE A 80 -21.40 13.13 -0.94
CA PHE A 80 -22.61 13.22 -1.74
C PHE A 80 -23.83 13.07 -0.83
N ARG A 81 -24.70 14.07 -0.87
CA ARG A 81 -26.02 14.01 -0.24
C ARG A 81 -27.08 14.05 -1.33
N THR A 82 -28.08 13.19 -1.19
CA THR A 82 -29.29 13.29 -1.99
C THR A 82 -30.14 14.38 -1.38
N ASP A 83 -30.44 15.43 -2.15
CA ASP A 83 -31.39 16.44 -1.73
C ASP A 83 -32.81 15.82 -1.60
N PRO A 84 -33.75 16.49 -0.91
CA PRO A 84 -35.12 16.00 -0.77
C PRO A 84 -35.89 15.86 -2.10
N ASP A 85 -35.41 16.50 -3.18
CA ASP A 85 -36.02 16.56 -4.50
C ASP A 85 -35.36 15.59 -5.52
N GLY A 86 -34.38 14.79 -5.08
CA GLY A 86 -33.68 13.78 -5.88
C GLY A 86 -32.43 14.26 -6.64
N GLY A 87 -31.97 15.48 -6.42
CA GLY A 87 -30.69 15.99 -6.92
C GLY A 87 -29.50 15.50 -6.09
N LEU A 88 -28.35 15.39 -6.75
CA LEU A 88 -27.08 15.03 -6.11
C LEU A 88 -26.34 16.32 -5.76
N GLU A 89 -26.25 16.65 -4.48
CA GLU A 89 -25.42 17.75 -3.99
C GLU A 89 -24.10 17.21 -3.44
N ALA A 90 -22.99 17.80 -3.87
CA ALA A 90 -21.67 17.52 -3.31
C ALA A 90 -21.37 18.59 -2.25
N GLU A 91 -21.41 18.22 -0.97
CA GLU A 91 -20.86 19.04 0.11
C GLU A 91 -19.43 18.54 0.40
N VAL A 92 -18.48 19.44 0.62
CA VAL A 92 -17.13 19.04 1.04
C VAL A 92 -17.16 18.75 2.54
N GLU A 93 -17.02 17.49 2.94
CA GLU A 93 -16.83 17.15 4.35
C GLU A 93 -15.35 17.33 4.72
N THR A 94 -15.12 17.99 5.86
CA THR A 94 -13.81 18.58 6.22
C THR A 94 -12.85 17.67 6.97
N GLU A 95 -13.11 16.37 7.11
CA GLU A 95 -12.23 15.51 7.89
C GLU A 95 -12.03 14.16 7.21
N ILE A 96 -10.93 14.06 6.46
CA ILE A 96 -10.20 12.79 6.45
C ILE A 96 -9.79 12.59 7.92
N SER A 97 -10.44 11.65 8.61
CA SER A 97 -10.01 11.09 9.89
C SER A 97 -8.48 11.08 9.97
N ASP A 98 -7.90 11.36 11.15
CA ASP A 98 -6.45 11.31 11.49
C ASP A 98 -5.82 9.93 11.19
N ALA A 99 -5.97 9.45 9.96
CA ALA A 99 -5.57 8.16 9.48
C ALA A 99 -4.14 8.32 9.00
N ASP A 100 -3.23 7.93 9.88
CA ASP A 100 -1.81 7.90 9.62
C ASP A 100 -1.48 6.67 8.77
N PHE A 101 -1.25 6.88 7.47
CA PHE A 101 -0.93 5.80 6.51
C PHE A 101 0.58 5.65 6.32
N THR A 102 1.34 5.60 7.43
CA THR A 102 2.80 5.56 7.42
C THR A 102 3.37 4.15 7.26
N ILE A 103 4.51 4.09 6.57
CA ILE A 103 5.25 2.84 6.31
C ILE A 103 6.15 2.43 7.51
N ASP A 104 6.11 3.16 8.62
CA ASP A 104 7.02 3.02 9.77
C ASP A 104 6.89 1.67 10.52
N CYS A 105 5.67 1.12 10.53
CA CYS A 105 5.31 -0.16 11.10
C CYS A 105 5.52 -1.35 10.13
N TRP A 106 6.05 -1.11 8.93
CA TRP A 106 6.38 -2.17 7.99
C TRP A 106 7.76 -2.78 8.24
N ILE A 107 7.85 -4.07 7.93
CA ILE A 107 9.04 -4.89 8.05
C ILE A 107 9.72 -4.95 6.68
N PHE A 108 11.03 -4.68 6.66
CA PHE A 108 11.84 -4.72 5.45
C PHE A 108 12.84 -5.88 5.54
N LYS A 109 12.73 -6.83 4.60
CA LYS A 109 13.57 -8.04 4.58
C LYS A 109 14.40 -8.14 3.31
N LEU A 110 15.58 -8.71 3.46
CA LEU A 110 16.42 -9.17 2.36
C LEU A 110 16.49 -10.69 2.41
N ASP A 111 15.74 -11.36 1.55
CA ASP A 111 15.67 -12.82 1.51
C ASP A 111 15.47 -13.30 0.07
N LYS A 112 15.88 -14.53 -0.20
CA LYS A 112 15.75 -15.13 -1.53
C LYS A 112 14.27 -15.35 -1.85
N LEU A 113 13.85 -14.94 -3.04
CA LEU A 113 12.48 -15.11 -3.52
C LEU A 113 12.42 -16.04 -4.73
N ASP A 114 11.30 -16.77 -4.81
CA ASP A 114 11.00 -17.61 -5.95
C ASP A 114 10.34 -16.75 -7.04
N ASN A 115 10.96 -16.71 -8.21
CA ASN A 115 10.44 -16.11 -9.45
C ASN A 115 10.23 -14.58 -9.49
N CYS A 116 10.37 -13.84 -8.39
CA CYS A 116 10.25 -12.38 -8.37
C CYS A 116 11.45 -11.69 -7.70
N SER A 117 11.64 -10.39 -7.97
CA SER A 117 12.70 -9.57 -7.35
C SER A 117 12.27 -8.95 -6.03
N GLY A 118 10.97 -8.73 -5.86
CA GLY A 118 10.35 -8.20 -4.65
C GLY A 118 9.03 -8.92 -4.37
N MET A 119 8.58 -8.81 -3.12
CA MET A 119 7.26 -9.25 -2.70
C MET A 119 6.76 -8.42 -1.53
N CYS A 120 5.54 -7.91 -1.65
CA CYS A 120 4.81 -7.19 -0.60
C CYS A 120 3.67 -8.04 -0.04
N SER A 121 3.62 -8.17 1.28
CA SER A 121 2.55 -8.86 2.00
C SER A 121 1.85 -7.89 2.95
N GLY A 122 0.63 -7.48 2.59
CA GLY A 122 -0.20 -6.62 3.44
C GLY A 122 -0.58 -7.24 4.78
N SER A 123 -0.80 -8.56 4.82
CA SER A 123 -1.19 -9.28 6.03
C SER A 123 -0.08 -9.35 7.08
N THR A 124 1.19 -9.33 6.65
CA THR A 124 2.35 -9.37 7.55
C THR A 124 3.11 -8.04 7.57
N ARG A 125 2.56 -7.00 6.91
CA ARG A 125 3.18 -5.69 6.67
C ARG A 125 4.66 -5.81 6.31
N THR A 126 4.97 -6.72 5.39
CA THR A 126 6.35 -7.05 5.05
C THR A 126 6.62 -6.77 3.58
N ILE A 127 7.70 -6.03 3.32
CA ILE A 127 8.33 -5.92 2.01
C ILE A 127 9.60 -6.77 2.04
N THR A 128 9.70 -7.73 1.14
CA THR A 128 10.89 -8.57 0.97
C THR A 128 11.50 -8.29 -0.40
N ILE A 129 12.81 -8.11 -0.46
CA ILE A 129 13.55 -7.96 -1.72
C ILE A 129 14.61 -9.05 -1.82
N ASP A 130 14.73 -9.66 -3.00
CA ASP A 130 15.76 -10.65 -3.30
C ASP A 130 17.06 -9.96 -3.72
N PRO A 131 18.11 -9.96 -2.87
CA PRO A 131 19.39 -9.35 -3.21
C PRO A 131 20.11 -10.07 -4.37
N GLY A 132 19.78 -11.33 -4.63
CA GLY A 132 20.34 -12.11 -5.75
C GLY A 132 19.76 -11.75 -7.11
N ARG A 133 18.59 -11.10 -7.14
CA ARG A 133 17.91 -10.64 -8.37
C ARG A 133 17.96 -9.12 -8.56
N THR A 134 18.37 -8.38 -7.53
CA THR A 134 18.59 -6.93 -7.55
C THR A 134 20.10 -6.64 -7.51
N ALA A 135 20.79 -7.02 -8.60
CA ALA A 135 22.26 -7.09 -8.63
C ALA A 135 22.95 -5.71 -8.56
N ASP A 136 22.24 -4.64 -8.90
CA ASP A 136 22.72 -3.26 -8.76
C ASP A 136 21.75 -2.40 -7.94
N GLU A 137 22.27 -1.27 -7.44
CA GLU A 137 21.54 -0.35 -6.57
C GLU A 137 20.33 0.27 -7.28
N ASP A 138 20.39 0.47 -8.60
CA ASP A 138 19.29 1.03 -9.38
C ASP A 138 18.09 0.07 -9.41
N MET A 139 18.34 -1.21 -9.69
CA MET A 139 17.31 -2.25 -9.69
C MET A 139 16.74 -2.46 -8.29
N LEU A 140 17.58 -2.45 -7.25
CA LEU A 140 17.13 -2.49 -5.85
C LEU A 140 16.17 -1.33 -5.54
N ASN A 141 16.53 -0.13 -5.95
CA ASN A 141 15.73 1.08 -5.72
C ASN A 141 14.39 1.02 -6.45
N VAL A 142 14.37 0.57 -7.71
CA VAL A 142 13.13 0.40 -8.49
C VAL A 142 12.24 -0.67 -7.88
N THR A 143 12.80 -1.82 -7.48
CA THR A 143 12.06 -2.88 -6.78
C THR A 143 11.48 -2.38 -5.46
N LEU A 144 12.23 -1.63 -4.66
CA LEU A 144 11.69 -1.08 -3.41
C LEU A 144 10.52 -0.14 -3.66
N LEU A 145 10.64 0.76 -4.63
CA LEU A 145 9.55 1.69 -4.98
C LEU A 145 8.29 0.93 -5.43
N HIS A 146 8.46 -0.10 -6.26
CA HIS A 146 7.37 -0.96 -6.70
C HIS A 146 6.63 -1.59 -5.51
N GLU A 147 7.37 -2.25 -4.61
CA GLU A 147 6.76 -2.89 -3.44
C GLU A 147 6.14 -1.88 -2.46
N MET A 148 6.71 -0.68 -2.35
CA MET A 148 6.10 0.38 -1.56
C MET A 148 4.73 0.78 -2.09
N ILE A 149 4.51 0.82 -3.42
CA ILE A 149 3.18 1.09 -3.97
C ILE A 149 2.18 0.05 -3.45
N HIS A 150 2.51 -1.24 -3.54
CA HIS A 150 1.66 -2.31 -2.98
C HIS A 150 1.39 -2.09 -1.49
N ALA A 151 2.40 -1.71 -0.71
CA ALA A 151 2.24 -1.45 0.71
C ALA A 151 1.22 -0.34 0.98
N TYR A 152 1.28 0.78 0.26
CA TYR A 152 0.25 1.83 0.39
C TYR A 152 -1.12 1.37 -0.09
N GLU A 153 -1.22 0.54 -1.12
CA GLU A 153 -2.50 -0.01 -1.54
C GLU A 153 -3.13 -0.90 -0.45
N PHE A 154 -2.32 -1.64 0.31
CA PHE A 154 -2.79 -2.40 1.47
C PHE A 154 -3.17 -1.51 2.65
N MET A 155 -2.46 -0.39 2.87
CA MET A 155 -2.77 0.55 3.96
C MET A 155 -4.01 1.40 3.67
N LEU A 156 -4.25 1.76 2.41
CA LEU A 156 -5.32 2.67 2.04
C LEU A 156 -6.69 1.97 1.92
N PRO A 157 -7.71 2.46 2.66
CA PRO A 157 -9.11 2.15 2.38
C PRO A 157 -9.46 2.35 0.90
N GLU A 158 -10.36 1.52 0.39
CA GLU A 158 -10.80 1.53 -1.01
C GLU A 158 -11.21 2.93 -1.50
N ILE A 159 -11.96 3.68 -0.68
CA ILE A 159 -12.39 5.04 -1.02
C ILE A 159 -11.20 6.00 -1.23
N TYR A 160 -10.16 5.89 -0.41
CA TYR A 160 -8.96 6.72 -0.55
C TYR A 160 -8.11 6.25 -1.73
N ARG A 161 -8.04 4.95 -2.01
CA ARG A 161 -7.37 4.44 -3.23
C ARG A 161 -7.99 5.03 -4.50
N GLN A 162 -9.32 5.02 -4.59
CA GLN A 162 -10.03 5.60 -5.73
C GLN A 162 -9.79 7.11 -5.84
N TYR A 163 -9.86 7.82 -4.72
CA TYR A 163 -9.60 9.26 -4.69
C TYR A 163 -8.18 9.60 -5.15
N VAL A 164 -7.16 8.93 -4.62
CA VAL A 164 -5.76 9.14 -5.01
C VAL A 164 -5.55 8.81 -6.50
N ALA A 165 -6.17 7.74 -7.00
CA ALA A 165 -6.10 7.38 -8.41
C ALA A 165 -6.64 8.51 -9.31
N VAL A 166 -7.79 9.10 -8.97
CA VAL A 166 -8.35 10.24 -9.73
C VAL A 166 -7.41 11.44 -9.71
N ARG A 167 -6.81 11.76 -8.56
CA ARG A 167 -5.87 12.90 -8.45
C ARG A 167 -4.57 12.67 -9.20
N LEU A 168 -4.03 11.45 -9.18
CA LEU A 168 -2.87 11.07 -9.98
C LEU A 168 -3.21 11.13 -11.47
N PHE A 169 -4.37 10.64 -11.88
CA PHE A 169 -4.83 10.74 -13.28
C PHE A 169 -4.86 12.20 -13.75
N GLN A 170 -5.53 13.09 -13.00
CA GLN A 170 -5.60 14.52 -13.33
C GLN A 170 -4.22 15.18 -13.42
N LYS A 171 -3.27 14.76 -12.60
CA LYS A 171 -1.88 15.24 -12.65
C LYS A 171 -1.13 14.74 -13.88
N LEU A 172 -1.34 13.48 -14.26
CA LEU A 172 -0.56 12.79 -15.29
C LEU A 172 -1.13 12.97 -16.70
N GLU A 173 -2.45 13.13 -16.86
CA GLU A 173 -3.12 13.30 -18.15
C GLU A 173 -2.48 14.38 -19.04
N PRO A 174 -2.16 15.60 -18.56
CA PRO A 174 -1.51 16.60 -19.40
C PRO A 174 -0.02 16.31 -19.67
N LEU A 175 0.60 15.36 -18.96
CA LEU A 175 2.04 15.07 -19.02
C LEU A 175 2.37 13.83 -19.85
N ILE A 176 1.44 12.87 -19.93
CA ILE A 176 1.62 11.60 -20.62
C ILE A 176 0.61 11.52 -21.77
N PRO A 177 1.05 11.71 -23.03
CA PRO A 177 0.22 11.44 -24.18
C PRO A 177 -0.35 10.03 -24.14
N ASP A 178 -1.61 9.88 -24.55
CA ASP A 178 -2.30 8.59 -24.64
C ASP A 178 -2.40 7.82 -23.31
N LEU A 179 -2.36 8.52 -22.16
CA LEU A 179 -2.50 7.91 -20.82
C LEU A 179 -3.76 7.03 -20.70
N MET A 180 -4.88 7.47 -21.29
CA MET A 180 -6.11 6.68 -21.29
C MET A 180 -5.98 5.36 -22.05
N ASP A 181 -5.20 5.33 -23.14
CA ASP A 181 -4.96 4.11 -23.89
C ASP A 181 -4.08 3.14 -23.09
N LEU A 182 -3.09 3.65 -22.35
CA LEU A 182 -2.29 2.85 -21.41
C LEU A 182 -3.15 2.24 -20.30
N ILE A 183 -4.03 3.05 -19.69
CA ILE A 183 -4.99 2.57 -18.67
C ILE A 183 -5.90 1.49 -19.26
N ASN A 184 -6.44 1.71 -20.44
CA ASN A 184 -7.34 0.75 -21.09
C ASN A 184 -6.62 -0.56 -21.43
N ALA A 185 -5.37 -0.49 -21.91
CA ALA A 185 -4.57 -1.66 -22.20
C ALA A 185 -4.27 -2.48 -20.93
N ASP A 186 -3.93 -1.82 -19.82
CA ASP A 186 -3.72 -2.47 -18.51
C ASP A 186 -5.00 -3.14 -17.99
N ILE A 187 -6.14 -2.45 -18.05
CA ILE A 187 -7.44 -2.98 -17.63
C ILE A 187 -7.83 -4.24 -18.43
N GLN A 188 -7.48 -4.28 -19.72
CA GLN A 188 -7.81 -5.39 -20.63
C GLN A 188 -6.80 -6.54 -20.58
N SER A 189 -5.68 -6.40 -19.87
CA SER A 189 -4.70 -7.47 -19.71
C SER A 189 -5.32 -8.66 -18.97
N GLU A 190 -5.16 -9.87 -19.52
CA GLU A 190 -5.62 -11.12 -18.90
C GLU A 190 -4.82 -11.46 -17.61
N VAL A 191 -3.64 -10.87 -17.45
CA VAL A 191 -2.78 -11.03 -16.27
C VAL A 191 -2.77 -9.70 -15.53
N ARG A 192 -3.76 -9.52 -14.65
CA ARG A 192 -3.91 -8.27 -13.88
C ARG A 192 -3.29 -8.43 -12.50
N GLU A 193 -2.00 -8.13 -12.41
CA GLU A 193 -1.27 -8.10 -11.14
C GLU A 193 -1.42 -6.75 -10.41
N HIS A 194 -1.71 -5.68 -11.15
CA HIS A 194 -1.72 -4.31 -10.64
C HIS A 194 -3.07 -3.62 -10.78
N SER A 195 -3.36 -2.68 -9.87
CA SER A 195 -4.53 -1.81 -9.96
C SER A 195 -4.24 -0.56 -10.83
N VAL A 196 -5.29 0.18 -11.18
CA VAL A 196 -5.12 1.48 -11.86
C VAL A 196 -4.33 2.48 -10.99
N LEU A 197 -4.56 2.47 -9.67
CA LEU A 197 -3.79 3.30 -8.74
C LEU A 197 -2.31 2.95 -8.80
N PHE A 198 -2.00 1.66 -8.78
CA PHE A 198 -0.63 1.18 -8.89
C PHE A 198 0.05 1.70 -10.15
N MET A 199 -0.60 1.52 -11.31
CA MET A 199 -0.05 1.97 -12.59
C MET A 199 0.18 3.48 -12.64
N LEU A 200 -0.81 4.27 -12.21
CA LEU A 200 -0.68 5.72 -12.17
C LEU A 200 0.45 6.15 -11.22
N LYS A 201 0.58 5.50 -10.07
CA LYS A 201 1.65 5.81 -9.13
C LYS A 201 3.03 5.47 -9.69
N ALA A 202 3.16 4.31 -10.35
CA ALA A 202 4.40 3.92 -11.01
C ALA A 202 4.81 4.94 -12.11
N LEU A 203 3.86 5.38 -12.93
CA LEU A 203 4.11 6.41 -13.95
C LEU A 203 4.50 7.77 -13.35
N ASP A 204 3.88 8.19 -12.24
CA ASP A 204 4.30 9.40 -11.51
C ASP A 204 5.75 9.29 -11.03
N LEU A 205 6.13 8.13 -10.48
CA LEU A 205 7.49 7.87 -10.03
C LEU A 205 8.48 7.89 -11.20
N ASP A 206 8.16 7.24 -12.32
CA ASP A 206 9.00 7.24 -13.51
C ASP A 206 9.29 8.66 -14.00
N LEU A 207 8.26 9.51 -14.11
CA LEU A 207 8.43 10.92 -14.50
C LEU A 207 9.31 11.69 -13.51
N ARG A 208 9.08 11.52 -12.20
CA ARG A 208 9.81 12.24 -11.16
C ARG A 208 11.26 11.79 -11.02
N LEU A 209 11.54 10.54 -11.36
CA LEU A 209 12.88 9.95 -11.39
C LEU A 209 13.56 10.15 -12.75
N ASN A 210 12.89 10.79 -13.72
CA ASN A 210 13.36 10.96 -15.09
C ASN A 210 13.75 9.60 -15.73
N ARG A 211 12.90 8.59 -15.53
CA ARG A 211 13.03 7.23 -16.08
C ARG A 211 12.00 7.03 -17.20
N PRO A 212 12.24 6.07 -18.11
CA PRO A 212 11.25 5.67 -19.10
C PRO A 212 9.94 5.19 -18.42
N PRO A 213 8.76 5.51 -18.99
CA PRO A 213 7.49 4.98 -18.50
C PRO A 213 7.48 3.46 -18.45
N GLY A 214 6.98 2.89 -17.35
CA GLY A 214 6.94 1.46 -17.08
C GLY A 214 8.13 0.93 -16.29
N THR A 215 9.11 1.77 -15.95
CA THR A 215 10.31 1.32 -15.20
C THR A 215 9.92 0.83 -13.82
N VAL A 216 9.20 1.62 -13.02
CA VAL A 216 8.72 1.15 -11.71
C VAL A 216 7.65 0.08 -11.85
N TYR A 217 6.80 0.15 -12.87
CA TYR A 217 5.71 -0.81 -13.08
C TYR A 217 6.21 -2.24 -13.33
N SER A 218 7.31 -2.42 -14.08
CA SER A 218 7.84 -3.73 -14.50
C SER A 218 9.24 -4.04 -13.99
N TYR A 219 9.70 -3.40 -12.90
CA TYR A 219 11.07 -3.52 -12.38
C TYR A 219 12.18 -3.16 -13.39
N GLY A 220 11.91 -2.26 -14.33
CA GLY A 220 12.83 -1.85 -15.39
C GLY A 220 12.90 -2.83 -16.57
N GLY A 221 12.01 -3.82 -16.65
CA GLY A 221 11.92 -4.76 -17.74
C GLY A 221 10.97 -4.32 -18.85
N THR A 222 11.52 -4.09 -20.04
CA THR A 222 10.92 -4.51 -21.33
C THR A 222 11.69 -5.69 -21.87
#